data_AF-A0A1Q6X624-F1
#
_entry.id   AF-A0A1Q6X624-F1
#
_cell.length_a   1.000
_cell.length_b   1.000
_cell.length_c   1.000
_cell.angle_alpha   90.00
_cell.angle_beta   90.00
_cell.angle_gamma   90.00
#
_symmetry.space_group_name_H-M   'P 1'
#
loop_
_entity.id
_entity.type
_entity.pdbx_description
1 polymer ?
#
loop_
_entity_poly.entity_id
_entity_poly.type
_entity_poly.pdbx_seq_one_letter_code
_entity_poly.pdbx_strand_id
1 'polypeptide(L)'
;MVKASTNFSRSLLVVFVAGISAFPVNAQNSSFHNAPSSAKELKNPHEGQPAAAAKRLFHLRCARCHGENGEGSGNIPSLAVEKLKAVTSGELFWYITKGDVNNGMPSWASLPKRQRWQIVNYVKSLAVTPGEGEKSKVEAPQVATKLNAPPPLPPFTDFRYEKPGKTRKITVKDLPPPFMTPSAGNGPKVVSRPANAWPQVPPGFKVELYASGLDEPRLIRRSPNGDMFVAESKAGVIKVFRGMTSPGKPEQMAVFATGLKLPFGINFYPPGPDPQWVYVGNLHSVVRFPYQNGDLKARGSAQHIADLPGGEYHWTRDIQFSPDGKKMFVAVGAASNVDDPDTTPAEKDTADILQFNPDGSGMRVYASGIRNPVGLAIQPKTGDLWCSTNERDGLGDNLVPDYITHVQEGGFYGWPWWYMGGHQDPRHKGKHPELKDKVITPDVLVHPHNASLELTFYDGKQFPAEYQGEIFAAEHGSWNRSVRVGYELIRVPLHQTGHATGEYEDFMTGFVVDNKNVWGRPVGLAVATDGSLLVTDDGSNSIWRISYTGK
;
A
#
# COMPACT_ATOMS: atom_id res chain seq x y z
N MET A 1 71.40 -7.12 -69.96
CA MET A 1 71.62 -6.13 -68.88
C MET A 1 71.25 -6.78 -67.55
N VAL A 2 72.10 -6.60 -66.52
CA VAL A 2 71.78 -6.21 -65.12
C VAL A 2 70.49 -6.78 -64.48
N LYS A 3 70.44 -7.39 -63.28
CA LYS A 3 71.36 -7.91 -62.22
C LYS A 3 70.44 -8.83 -61.34
N ALA A 4 70.82 -10.02 -60.83
CA ALA A 4 71.62 -10.26 -59.59
C ALA A 4 71.14 -9.42 -58.36
N SER A 5 71.06 -9.87 -57.10
CA SER A 5 71.59 -11.03 -56.33
C SER A 5 70.98 -11.00 -54.90
N THR A 6 70.87 -12.02 -54.03
CA THR A 6 71.13 -13.49 -54.05
C THR A 6 70.55 -14.15 -52.76
N ASN A 7 70.32 -15.46 -52.80
CA ASN A 7 70.48 -16.53 -51.77
C ASN A 7 70.31 -16.23 -50.25
N PHE A 8 69.46 -16.96 -49.51
CA PHE A 8 69.64 -18.34 -48.96
C PHE A 8 70.78 -18.50 -47.93
N SER A 9 70.46 -18.84 -46.66
CA SER A 9 71.03 -20.03 -45.97
C SER A 9 70.43 -20.31 -44.57
N ARG A 10 70.08 -21.59 -44.37
CA ARG A 10 70.12 -22.45 -43.15
C ARG A 10 69.86 -21.93 -41.72
N SER A 11 68.93 -22.66 -41.10
CA SER A 11 68.68 -22.95 -39.68
C SER A 11 69.83 -22.79 -38.68
N LEU A 12 69.49 -22.29 -37.49
CA LEU A 12 70.15 -22.64 -36.23
C LEU A 12 69.10 -23.01 -35.17
N LEU A 13 69.30 -24.14 -34.49
CA LEU A 13 68.49 -24.57 -33.35
C LEU A 13 68.98 -23.83 -32.09
N VAL A 14 68.12 -23.06 -31.42
CA VAL A 14 68.45 -22.41 -30.14
C VAL A 14 67.51 -22.90 -29.06
N VAL A 15 68.08 -23.59 -28.07
CA VAL A 15 67.39 -24.02 -26.85
C VAL A 15 67.11 -22.78 -26.00
N PHE A 16 65.85 -22.42 -25.82
CA PHE A 16 65.47 -21.41 -24.82
C PHE A 16 65.26 -22.07 -23.46
N VAL A 17 66.23 -21.84 -22.58
CA VAL A 17 66.16 -22.16 -21.15
C VAL A 17 64.96 -21.42 -20.54
N ALA A 18 64.23 -22.11 -19.65
CA ALA A 18 63.13 -21.52 -18.89
C ALA A 18 63.66 -20.46 -17.90
N GLY A 19 63.78 -19.23 -18.39
CA GLY A 19 64.03 -18.07 -17.54
C GLY A 19 62.83 -17.83 -16.64
N ILE A 20 63.03 -17.98 -15.32
CA ILE A 20 62.08 -17.50 -14.31
C ILE A 20 62.14 -15.98 -14.34
N SER A 21 61.38 -15.38 -15.25
CA SER A 21 61.11 -13.95 -15.24
C SER A 21 60.26 -13.64 -14.02
N ALA A 22 60.91 -13.21 -12.95
CA ALA A 22 60.22 -12.60 -11.82
C ALA A 22 59.37 -11.44 -12.37
N PHE A 23 58.05 -11.62 -12.37
CA PHE A 23 57.14 -10.51 -12.62
C PHE A 23 57.50 -9.40 -11.63
N PRO A 24 57.66 -8.14 -12.07
CA PRO A 24 57.76 -7.05 -11.12
C PRO A 24 56.51 -7.12 -10.25
N VAL A 25 56.71 -7.20 -8.93
CA VAL A 25 55.63 -7.01 -7.97
C VAL A 25 55.18 -5.57 -8.15
N ASN A 26 54.19 -5.36 -9.02
CA ASN A 26 53.57 -4.06 -9.20
C ASN A 26 53.12 -3.60 -7.82
N ALA A 27 53.70 -2.49 -7.37
CA ALA A 27 53.39 -1.90 -6.08
C ALA A 27 51.87 -1.83 -5.93
N GLN A 28 51.35 -2.37 -4.81
CA GLN A 28 49.92 -2.43 -4.58
C GLN A 28 49.32 -1.04 -4.73
N ASN A 29 48.55 -0.83 -5.79
CA ASN A 29 47.88 0.44 -6.03
C ASN A 29 46.85 0.65 -4.91
N SER A 30 47.20 1.47 -3.93
CA SER A 30 46.41 1.73 -2.72
C SER A 30 45.25 2.70 -2.97
N SER A 31 44.66 2.67 -4.17
CA SER A 31 43.47 3.46 -4.50
C SER A 31 42.19 2.68 -4.23
N PHE A 32 41.19 3.39 -3.73
CA PHE A 32 39.90 2.79 -3.40
C PHE A 32 39.24 2.21 -4.67
N HIS A 33 39.09 0.88 -4.71
CA HIS A 33 38.53 0.12 -5.84
C HIS A 33 39.14 0.49 -7.22
N ASN A 34 40.46 0.61 -7.30
CA ASN A 34 41.20 0.96 -8.53
C ASN A 34 40.85 2.34 -9.10
N ALA A 35 40.36 3.28 -8.28
CA ALA A 35 40.19 4.67 -8.70
C ALA A 35 41.52 5.25 -9.25
N PRO A 36 41.51 5.99 -10.36
CA PRO A 36 42.71 6.60 -10.93
C PRO A 36 43.23 7.73 -10.03
N SER A 37 44.53 8.04 -10.08
CA SER A 37 45.13 9.10 -9.24
C SER A 37 44.43 10.45 -9.39
N SER A 38 43.96 10.79 -10.59
CA SER A 38 43.17 12.00 -10.85
C SER A 38 41.83 12.05 -10.12
N ALA A 39 41.29 10.93 -9.65
CA ALA A 39 40.11 10.90 -8.79
C ALA A 39 40.43 11.35 -7.35
N LYS A 40 41.64 11.07 -6.83
CA LYS A 40 42.08 11.55 -5.50
C LYS A 40 42.18 13.08 -5.45
N GLU A 41 42.46 13.72 -6.58
CA GLU A 41 42.58 15.17 -6.74
C GLU A 41 41.22 15.89 -6.89
N LEU A 42 40.12 15.16 -7.13
CA LEU A 42 38.78 15.75 -7.29
C LEU A 42 38.23 16.28 -5.96
N LYS A 43 38.21 17.60 -5.81
CA LYS A 43 37.54 18.30 -4.70
C LYS A 43 36.02 18.33 -4.89
N ASN A 44 35.28 18.18 -3.79
CA ASN A 44 33.83 18.26 -3.78
C ASN A 44 33.37 19.73 -3.70
N PRO A 45 32.70 20.28 -4.73
CA PRO A 45 32.23 21.67 -4.72
C PRO A 45 30.99 21.92 -3.84
N HIS A 46 30.50 20.88 -3.14
CA HIS A 46 29.29 20.91 -2.33
C HIS A 46 29.51 20.36 -0.91
N GLU A 47 30.77 20.30 -0.44
CA GLU A 47 31.10 19.91 0.93
C GLU A 47 30.41 20.85 1.93
N GLY A 48 29.89 20.31 3.04
CA GLY A 48 29.13 21.07 4.05
C GLY A 48 27.67 21.42 3.71
N GLN A 49 27.13 21.07 2.52
CA GLN A 49 25.72 21.34 2.21
C GLN A 49 24.73 20.43 2.98
N PRO A 50 23.49 20.90 3.28
CA PRO A 50 22.56 20.20 4.17
C PRO A 50 22.23 18.75 3.79
N ALA A 51 22.31 17.85 4.78
CA ALA A 51 22.20 16.41 4.58
C ALA A 51 20.82 15.89 4.17
N ALA A 52 19.72 16.65 4.36
CA ALA A 52 18.36 16.15 4.13
C ALA A 52 18.09 15.74 2.66
N ALA A 53 18.52 16.57 1.70
CA ALA A 53 18.38 16.27 0.28
C ALA A 53 19.31 15.12 -0.16
N ALA A 54 20.51 15.05 0.44
CA ALA A 54 21.48 13.98 0.21
C ALA A 54 20.98 12.63 0.75
N LYS A 55 20.40 12.60 1.96
CA LYS A 55 19.77 11.44 2.58
C LYS A 55 18.63 10.91 1.72
N ARG A 56 17.68 11.76 1.31
CA ARG A 56 16.57 11.37 0.42
C ARG A 56 17.08 10.76 -0.90
N LEU A 57 18.14 11.32 -1.48
CA LEU A 57 18.72 10.81 -2.72
C LEU A 57 19.44 9.46 -2.52
N PHE A 58 20.17 9.28 -1.41
CA PHE A 58 20.75 7.99 -1.04
C PHE A 58 19.67 6.93 -0.78
N HIS A 59 18.59 7.28 -0.09
CA HIS A 59 17.44 6.40 0.19
C HIS A 59 16.84 5.86 -1.12
N LEU A 60 16.59 6.74 -2.09
CA LEU A 60 16.02 6.40 -3.41
C LEU A 60 16.94 5.57 -4.34
N ARG A 61 18.24 5.41 -4.03
CA ARG A 61 19.24 4.89 -4.97
C ARG A 61 20.17 3.83 -4.39
N CYS A 62 20.59 3.98 -3.15
CA CYS A 62 21.65 3.19 -2.51
C CYS A 62 21.13 2.36 -1.32
N ALA A 63 20.15 2.84 -0.57
CA ALA A 63 19.68 2.18 0.66
C ALA A 63 19.05 0.80 0.42
N ARG A 64 18.42 0.58 -0.76
CA ARG A 64 17.92 -0.75 -1.18
C ARG A 64 18.98 -1.86 -1.08
N CYS A 65 20.26 -1.51 -1.21
CA CYS A 65 21.37 -2.45 -1.10
C CYS A 65 22.14 -2.27 0.22
N HIS A 66 22.50 -1.02 0.56
CA HIS A 66 23.37 -0.72 1.70
C HIS A 66 22.64 -0.45 3.03
N GLY A 67 21.31 -0.55 3.07
CA GLY A 67 20.51 -0.18 4.24
C GLY A 67 20.32 1.33 4.40
N GLU A 68 19.36 1.73 5.23
CA GLU A 68 18.87 3.11 5.35
C GLU A 68 19.90 4.07 5.97
N ASN A 69 20.81 3.51 6.77
CA ASN A 69 21.92 4.17 7.46
C ASN A 69 23.27 3.62 6.98
N GLY A 70 23.33 2.91 5.86
CA GLY A 70 24.57 2.33 5.34
C GLY A 70 25.05 1.10 6.09
N GLU A 71 24.21 0.43 6.86
CA GLU A 71 24.55 -0.74 7.66
C GLU A 71 25.04 -1.95 6.83
N GLY A 72 24.65 -2.07 5.57
CA GLY A 72 24.92 -3.23 4.71
C GLY A 72 24.00 -4.42 4.99
N SER A 73 24.11 -5.50 4.21
CA SER A 73 23.37 -6.74 4.46
C SER A 73 24.01 -7.95 3.77
N GLY A 74 24.32 -9.01 4.54
CA GLY A 74 24.95 -10.22 4.02
C GLY A 74 26.23 -9.95 3.23
N ASN A 75 26.16 -10.11 1.91
CA ASN A 75 27.27 -9.89 0.97
C ASN A 75 27.42 -8.42 0.52
N ILE A 76 26.48 -7.53 0.86
CA ILE A 76 26.52 -6.12 0.48
C ILE A 76 27.27 -5.32 1.56
N PRO A 77 28.38 -4.63 1.22
CA PRO A 77 29.25 -4.02 2.21
C PRO A 77 28.57 -2.86 2.95
N SER A 78 28.85 -2.79 4.24
CA SER A 78 28.50 -1.65 5.09
C SER A 78 29.26 -0.39 4.64
N LEU A 79 28.54 0.72 4.56
CA LEU A 79 29.05 2.08 4.34
C LEU A 79 29.20 2.86 5.66
N ALA A 80 28.69 2.32 6.77
CA ALA A 80 28.91 2.84 8.13
C ALA A 80 30.23 2.33 8.73
N VAL A 81 31.29 2.24 7.92
CA VAL A 81 32.60 1.67 8.32
C VAL A 81 33.70 2.72 8.35
N GLU A 82 34.54 2.65 9.39
CA GLU A 82 35.64 3.58 9.61
C GLU A 82 36.63 3.66 8.43
N LYS A 83 36.80 2.55 7.68
CA LYS A 83 37.65 2.51 6.48
C LYS A 83 37.25 3.55 5.41
N LEU A 84 35.98 3.97 5.35
CA LEU A 84 35.53 5.02 4.42
C LEU A 84 35.91 6.44 4.85
N LYS A 85 36.35 6.67 6.11
CA LYS A 85 36.93 7.97 6.53
C LYS A 85 38.21 8.29 5.77
N ALA A 86 39.01 7.26 5.46
CA ALA A 86 40.31 7.39 4.78
C ALA A 86 40.21 7.53 3.25
N VAL A 87 39.01 7.36 2.67
CA VAL A 87 38.78 7.47 1.23
C VAL A 87 38.49 8.91 0.87
N THR A 88 39.14 9.43 -0.17
CA THR A 88 38.89 10.81 -0.62
C THR A 88 37.48 10.97 -1.17
N SER A 89 36.89 12.16 -1.02
CA SER A 89 35.57 12.47 -1.59
C SER A 89 35.53 12.23 -3.11
N GLY A 90 36.64 12.48 -3.79
CA GLY A 90 36.80 12.25 -5.24
C GLY A 90 36.88 10.78 -5.65
N GLU A 91 37.52 9.91 -4.86
CA GLU A 91 37.48 8.46 -5.08
C GLU A 91 36.06 7.90 -4.88
N LEU A 92 35.35 8.32 -3.83
CA LEU A 92 33.94 7.95 -3.63
C LEU A 92 33.06 8.43 -4.79
N PHE A 93 33.28 9.67 -5.27
CA PHE A 93 32.56 10.21 -6.42
C PHE A 93 32.83 9.39 -7.69
N TRP A 94 34.08 9.00 -7.95
CA TRP A 94 34.45 8.17 -9.08
C TRP A 94 33.80 6.78 -8.98
N TYR A 95 33.87 6.14 -7.82
CA TYR A 95 33.33 4.79 -7.61
C TYR A 95 31.80 4.77 -7.71
N ILE A 96 31.09 5.73 -7.10
CA ILE A 96 29.64 5.90 -7.28
C ILE A 96 29.29 6.18 -8.74
N THR A 97 30.11 6.98 -9.46
CA THR A 97 29.90 7.25 -10.89
C THR A 97 30.02 5.99 -11.73
N LYS A 98 31.06 5.18 -11.54
CA LYS A 98 31.34 3.99 -12.35
C LYS A 98 30.52 2.78 -11.93
N GLY A 99 30.18 2.67 -10.65
CA GLY A 99 29.68 1.44 -10.06
C GLY A 99 30.74 0.33 -10.08
N ASP A 100 30.32 -0.84 -9.65
CA ASP A 100 31.02 -2.11 -9.85
C ASP A 100 29.98 -3.13 -10.30
N VAL A 101 29.60 -3.00 -11.58
CA VAL A 101 28.47 -3.72 -12.17
C VAL A 101 28.66 -5.24 -12.18
N ASN A 102 29.92 -5.69 -12.19
CA ASN A 102 30.29 -7.11 -12.14
C ASN A 102 30.06 -7.70 -10.74
N ASN A 103 30.16 -6.87 -9.70
CA ASN A 103 29.88 -7.22 -8.29
C ASN A 103 28.53 -6.64 -7.80
N GLY A 104 27.61 -6.32 -8.71
CA GLY A 104 26.23 -5.93 -8.40
C GLY A 104 26.00 -4.48 -7.98
N MET A 105 27.02 -3.61 -7.97
CA MET A 105 26.85 -2.18 -7.69
C MET A 105 26.57 -1.40 -8.98
N PRO A 106 25.38 -0.78 -9.17
CA PRO A 106 25.06 -0.04 -10.38
C PRO A 106 25.94 1.19 -10.62
N SER A 107 26.16 1.55 -11.89
CA SER A 107 26.71 2.85 -12.27
C SER A 107 25.68 3.96 -12.07
N TRP A 108 26.07 5.05 -11.42
CA TRP A 108 25.24 6.26 -11.27
C TRP A 108 25.65 7.40 -12.21
N ALA A 109 26.35 7.10 -13.31
CA ALA A 109 26.82 8.10 -14.26
C ALA A 109 25.68 8.95 -14.87
N SER A 110 24.48 8.39 -14.99
CA SER A 110 23.25 9.06 -15.45
C SER A 110 22.71 10.11 -14.48
N LEU A 111 23.08 10.06 -13.19
CA LEU A 111 22.71 11.11 -12.24
C LEU A 111 23.53 12.39 -12.52
N PRO A 112 22.91 13.59 -12.45
CA PRO A 112 23.62 14.86 -12.51
C PRO A 112 24.83 14.93 -11.57
N LYS A 113 25.93 15.57 -12.01
CA LYS A 113 27.19 15.66 -11.25
C LYS A 113 26.98 16.16 -9.81
N ARG A 114 26.09 17.16 -9.62
CA ARG A 114 25.68 17.67 -8.30
C ARG A 114 25.06 16.60 -7.40
N GLN A 115 24.16 15.79 -7.94
CA GLN A 115 23.45 14.74 -7.19
C GLN A 115 24.42 13.64 -6.72
N ARG A 116 25.38 13.22 -7.56
CA ARG A 116 26.43 12.28 -7.14
C ARG A 116 27.30 12.83 -6.00
N TRP A 117 27.66 14.12 -6.02
CA TRP A 117 28.37 14.77 -4.91
C TRP A 117 27.54 14.85 -3.62
N GLN A 118 26.23 15.01 -3.73
CA GLN A 118 25.33 14.94 -2.57
C GLN A 118 25.31 13.53 -1.96
N ILE A 119 25.27 12.46 -2.77
CA ILE A 119 25.38 11.07 -2.28
C ILE A 119 26.71 10.87 -1.54
N VAL A 120 27.84 11.36 -2.08
CA VAL A 120 29.17 11.31 -1.42
C VAL A 120 29.14 11.96 -0.03
N ASN A 121 28.51 13.14 0.11
CA ASN A 121 28.37 13.79 1.42
C ASN A 121 27.62 12.91 2.42
N TYR A 122 26.51 12.28 2.01
CA TYR A 122 25.76 11.41 2.90
C TYR A 122 26.57 10.18 3.29
N VAL A 123 27.19 9.48 2.33
CA VAL A 123 28.05 8.30 2.59
C VAL A 123 29.17 8.65 3.57
N LYS A 124 29.85 9.79 3.42
CA LYS A 124 30.88 10.23 4.38
C LYS A 124 30.31 10.53 5.77
N SER A 125 29.05 11.00 5.87
CA SER A 125 28.40 11.24 7.18
C SER A 125 28.03 9.96 7.94
N LEU A 126 27.85 8.83 7.24
CA LEU A 126 27.56 7.52 7.87
C LEU A 126 28.78 6.94 8.59
N ALA A 127 29.99 7.28 8.16
CA ALA A 127 31.24 6.76 8.72
C ALA A 127 31.64 7.38 10.08
N VAL A 128 30.77 8.17 10.72
CA VAL A 128 31.17 9.10 11.82
C VAL A 128 30.97 8.54 13.24
N THR A 129 30.29 7.41 13.46
CA THR A 129 30.07 6.90 14.85
C THR A 129 30.08 5.37 14.99
N PRO A 130 31.05 4.84 15.76
CA PRO A 130 30.79 3.67 16.63
C PRO A 130 31.39 3.81 18.05
N GLY A 131 30.60 3.47 19.07
CA GLY A 131 30.95 3.44 20.49
C GLY A 131 29.77 3.92 21.35
N GLU A 132 29.37 3.27 22.45
CA GLU A 132 29.97 2.16 23.20
C GLU A 132 29.06 0.93 23.23
N GLY A 133 29.64 -0.27 23.40
CA GLY A 133 28.90 -1.52 23.49
C GLY A 133 28.84 -2.07 24.91
N GLU A 134 27.66 -2.03 25.54
CA GLU A 134 27.36 -2.94 26.65
C GLU A 134 26.72 -4.23 26.13
N LYS A 135 27.15 -5.36 26.71
CA LYS A 135 26.58 -6.69 26.43
C LYS A 135 25.21 -6.84 27.12
N SER A 136 24.17 -6.21 26.57
CA SER A 136 22.80 -6.57 26.93
C SER A 136 22.48 -7.97 26.40
N LYS A 137 21.92 -8.82 27.26
CA LYS A 137 21.25 -10.05 26.83
C LYS A 137 20.13 -9.65 25.88
N VAL A 138 19.92 -10.43 24.81
CA VAL A 138 18.81 -10.21 23.88
C VAL A 138 17.51 -10.59 24.58
N GLU A 139 16.91 -9.63 25.26
CA GLU A 139 15.50 -9.64 25.63
C GLU A 139 14.69 -9.07 24.46
N ALA A 140 13.53 -9.67 24.18
CA ALA A 140 12.67 -9.25 23.09
C ALA A 140 12.18 -7.80 23.30
N PRO A 141 11.86 -7.04 22.24
CA PRO A 141 11.42 -5.65 22.39
C PRO A 141 10.03 -5.54 23.04
N GLN A 142 10.00 -5.56 24.37
CA GLN A 142 8.90 -5.04 25.19
C GLN A 142 9.26 -3.64 25.70
N VAL A 143 9.04 -2.61 24.88
CA VAL A 143 8.64 -1.28 25.38
C VAL A 143 7.71 -0.65 24.36
N ALA A 144 6.39 -0.84 24.53
CA ALA A 144 5.48 0.21 24.14
C ALA A 144 5.84 1.43 25.01
N THR A 145 6.20 2.55 24.39
CA THR A 145 6.39 3.79 25.15
C THR A 145 5.09 4.07 25.90
N LYS A 146 5.15 4.25 27.23
CA LYS A 146 3.93 4.43 28.05
C LYS A 146 3.20 5.68 27.58
N LEU A 147 2.17 5.47 26.76
CA LEU A 147 1.32 6.54 26.28
C LEU A 147 0.53 7.07 27.46
N ASN A 148 0.86 8.29 27.88
CA ASN A 148 0.16 9.02 28.95
C ASN A 148 -1.18 9.59 28.44
N ALA A 149 -2.06 8.71 27.98
CA ALA A 149 -3.45 8.99 27.64
C ALA A 149 -4.37 8.09 28.49
N PRO A 150 -5.53 8.57 28.97
CA PRO A 150 -6.47 7.74 29.69
C PRO A 150 -6.95 6.56 28.82
N PRO A 151 -7.43 5.45 29.40
CA PRO A 151 -8.15 4.43 28.65
C PRO A 151 -9.36 5.04 27.91
N PRO A 152 -9.71 4.52 26.72
CA PRO A 152 -10.88 4.95 25.98
C PRO A 152 -12.16 4.52 26.72
N LEU A 153 -13.23 5.28 26.56
CA LEU A 153 -14.54 4.96 27.13
C LEU A 153 -15.38 4.18 26.12
N PRO A 154 -16.01 3.04 26.50
CA PRO A 154 -16.92 2.30 25.63
C PRO A 154 -18.07 3.19 25.09
N PRO A 155 -18.56 2.93 23.86
CA PRO A 155 -18.14 1.85 22.94
C PRO A 155 -16.84 2.12 22.18
N PHE A 156 -16.25 3.31 22.34
CA PHE A 156 -15.02 3.71 21.65
C PHE A 156 -13.77 3.00 22.19
N THR A 157 -12.71 2.97 21.37
CA THR A 157 -11.48 2.20 21.62
C THR A 157 -10.24 2.95 21.16
N ASP A 158 -9.07 2.31 21.27
CA ASP A 158 -7.86 2.67 20.53
C ASP A 158 -6.95 1.42 20.41
N PHE A 159 -5.84 1.58 19.68
CA PHE A 159 -4.88 0.50 19.39
C PHE A 159 -4.33 -0.27 20.60
N ARG A 160 -4.41 0.27 21.81
CA ARG A 160 -3.99 -0.42 23.05
C ARG A 160 -4.99 -1.49 23.49
N TYR A 161 -6.20 -1.46 22.95
CA TYR A 161 -7.36 -2.30 23.32
C TYR A 161 -8.00 -3.03 22.12
N GLU A 162 -7.39 -2.92 20.93
CA GLU A 162 -7.70 -3.72 19.75
C GLU A 162 -7.11 -5.13 19.90
N LYS A 163 -7.94 -6.17 19.77
CA LYS A 163 -7.50 -7.56 19.93
C LYS A 163 -8.47 -8.53 19.23
N PRO A 164 -7.97 -9.55 18.49
CA PRO A 164 -8.81 -10.53 17.83
C PRO A 164 -9.88 -11.14 18.74
N GLY A 165 -11.12 -11.22 18.25
CA GLY A 165 -12.30 -11.68 18.99
C GLY A 165 -12.95 -10.61 19.89
N LYS A 166 -12.62 -9.33 19.73
CA LYS A 166 -13.29 -8.23 20.44
C LYS A 166 -14.46 -7.70 19.63
N THR A 167 -15.67 -8.07 20.03
CA THR A 167 -16.91 -7.50 19.49
C THR A 167 -17.13 -6.06 19.97
N ARG A 168 -17.60 -5.21 19.06
CA ARG A 168 -17.90 -3.79 19.25
C ARG A 168 -19.22 -3.46 18.60
N LYS A 169 -19.94 -2.49 19.17
CA LYS A 169 -21.20 -1.99 18.64
C LYS A 169 -21.33 -0.52 18.99
N ILE A 170 -21.37 0.33 17.97
CA ILE A 170 -21.58 1.76 18.10
C ILE A 170 -22.97 2.05 17.53
N THR A 171 -23.77 2.84 18.25
CA THR A 171 -25.09 3.27 17.80
C THR A 171 -25.17 4.79 17.74
N VAL A 172 -26.20 5.31 17.07
CA VAL A 172 -26.52 6.74 17.02
C VAL A 172 -26.64 7.37 18.42
N LYS A 173 -26.99 6.58 19.46
CA LYS A 173 -27.13 7.06 20.84
C LYS A 173 -25.79 7.27 21.56
N ASP A 174 -24.73 6.64 21.06
CA ASP A 174 -23.38 6.71 21.65
C ASP A 174 -22.55 7.88 21.10
N LEU A 175 -23.07 8.58 20.09
CA LEU A 175 -22.35 9.65 19.40
C LEU A 175 -22.23 10.89 20.30
N PRO A 176 -21.02 11.38 20.57
CA PRO A 176 -20.84 12.60 21.32
C PRO A 176 -21.29 13.82 20.49
N PRO A 177 -21.65 14.95 21.13
CA PRO A 177 -21.80 16.22 20.43
C PRO A 177 -20.49 16.61 19.70
N PRO A 178 -20.59 17.28 18.54
CA PRO A 178 -19.43 17.81 17.83
C PRO A 178 -18.52 18.65 18.74
N PHE A 179 -17.21 18.48 18.54
CA PHE A 179 -16.14 19.18 19.27
C PHE A 179 -16.06 18.86 20.78
N MET A 180 -16.65 17.75 21.25
CA MET A 180 -16.43 17.23 22.62
C MET A 180 -14.93 17.08 22.94
N THR A 181 -14.12 16.72 21.95
CA THR A 181 -12.66 16.88 21.98
C THR A 181 -12.24 17.76 20.80
N PRO A 182 -11.05 18.40 20.88
CA PRO A 182 -10.40 18.92 19.68
C PRO A 182 -10.17 17.80 18.65
N SER A 183 -10.16 18.15 17.36
CA SER A 183 -9.59 17.30 16.31
C SER A 183 -8.06 17.33 16.39
N ALA A 184 -7.40 16.22 16.03
CA ALA A 184 -5.96 16.06 16.18
C ALA A 184 -5.29 15.51 14.91
N GLY A 185 -4.20 16.13 14.46
CA GLY A 185 -3.38 15.62 13.35
C GLY A 185 -2.31 14.63 13.82
N ASN A 186 -2.59 13.33 13.70
CA ASN A 186 -1.72 12.22 14.14
C ASN A 186 -1.39 11.22 13.02
N GLY A 187 -1.04 11.73 11.84
CA GLY A 187 -0.70 10.89 10.68
C GLY A 187 0.38 9.82 11.01
N PRO A 188 0.18 8.55 10.62
CA PRO A 188 1.10 7.47 10.92
C PRO A 188 2.49 7.74 10.32
N LYS A 189 3.53 7.37 11.07
CA LYS A 189 4.85 7.12 10.49
C LYS A 189 4.97 5.62 10.23
N VAL A 190 4.98 5.24 8.96
CA VAL A 190 5.29 3.86 8.58
C VAL A 190 6.77 3.59 8.91
N VAL A 191 7.04 2.46 9.57
CA VAL A 191 8.37 1.99 9.93
C VAL A 191 8.56 0.55 9.46
N SER A 192 9.81 0.12 9.29
CA SER A 192 10.13 -1.29 9.01
C SER A 192 9.53 -2.20 10.08
N ARG A 193 8.87 -3.28 9.64
CA ARG A 193 8.31 -4.30 10.54
C ARG A 193 9.37 -4.84 11.50
N PRO A 194 9.17 -4.78 12.83
CA PRO A 194 10.07 -5.41 13.78
C PRO A 194 10.22 -6.91 13.49
N ALA A 195 11.42 -7.47 13.68
CA ALA A 195 11.74 -8.84 13.25
C ALA A 195 10.77 -9.91 13.80
N ASN A 196 10.25 -9.71 15.02
CA ASN A 196 9.32 -10.62 15.69
C ASN A 196 7.85 -10.14 15.62
N ALA A 197 7.54 -9.09 14.86
CA ALA A 197 6.17 -8.59 14.71
C ALA A 197 5.43 -9.36 13.61
N TRP A 198 4.25 -9.87 13.96
CA TRP A 198 3.35 -10.58 13.09
C TRP A 198 1.91 -10.15 13.40
N PRO A 199 0.99 -10.11 12.41
CA PRO A 199 -0.41 -9.84 12.71
C PRO A 199 -0.99 -10.93 13.61
N GLN A 200 -1.85 -10.54 14.53
CA GLN A 200 -2.57 -11.43 15.44
C GLN A 200 -3.96 -11.70 14.88
N VAL A 201 -4.44 -12.95 14.98
CA VAL A 201 -5.77 -13.41 14.53
C VAL A 201 -6.43 -14.26 15.63
N PRO A 202 -7.72 -14.64 15.53
CA PRO A 202 -8.36 -15.44 16.57
C PRO A 202 -7.74 -16.85 16.65
N PRO A 203 -7.92 -17.57 17.77
CA PRO A 203 -7.52 -18.98 17.88
C PRO A 203 -8.09 -19.83 16.74
N GLY A 204 -7.37 -20.87 16.31
CA GLY A 204 -7.71 -21.63 15.11
C GLY A 204 -7.14 -21.05 13.82
N PHE A 205 -6.88 -19.74 13.74
CA PHE A 205 -6.37 -19.07 12.53
C PHE A 205 -4.85 -18.90 12.52
N LYS A 206 -4.29 -18.86 11.31
CA LYS A 206 -2.87 -18.64 11.03
C LYS A 206 -2.70 -17.57 9.97
N VAL A 207 -1.85 -16.58 10.25
CA VAL A 207 -1.40 -15.59 9.27
C VAL A 207 -0.06 -16.02 8.68
N GLU A 208 0.05 -15.95 7.35
CA GLU A 208 1.26 -16.17 6.59
C GLU A 208 1.51 -14.99 5.64
N LEU A 209 2.75 -14.80 5.22
CA LEU A 209 3.07 -13.84 4.17
C LEU A 209 2.80 -14.50 2.81
N TYR A 210 1.86 -13.99 2.02
CA TYR A 210 1.61 -14.46 0.65
C TYR A 210 2.69 -13.91 -0.29
N ALA A 211 2.82 -12.59 -0.36
CA ALA A 211 3.79 -11.88 -1.19
C ALA A 211 4.36 -10.64 -0.47
N SER A 212 5.51 -10.14 -0.93
CA SER A 212 6.20 -8.96 -0.36
C SER A 212 7.06 -8.27 -1.42
N GLY A 213 7.40 -7.01 -1.21
CA GLY A 213 8.14 -6.22 -2.20
C GLY A 213 7.23 -5.67 -3.31
N LEU A 214 5.98 -5.39 -2.94
CA LEU A 214 5.03 -4.63 -3.75
C LEU A 214 5.33 -3.12 -3.62
N ASP A 215 4.66 -2.30 -4.42
CA ASP A 215 4.76 -0.83 -4.40
C ASP A 215 3.39 -0.23 -4.05
N GLU A 216 3.15 -0.04 -2.75
CA GLU A 216 1.89 0.38 -2.14
C GLU A 216 0.66 -0.38 -2.71
N PRO A 217 0.55 -1.71 -2.47
CA PRO A 217 -0.58 -2.49 -2.96
C PRO A 217 -1.90 -2.07 -2.29
N ARG A 218 -2.88 -1.74 -3.13
CA ARG A 218 -4.20 -1.25 -2.73
C ARG A 218 -5.25 -2.36 -2.90
N LEU A 219 -6.27 -2.17 -3.72
CA LEU A 219 -7.32 -3.15 -3.95
C LEU A 219 -6.80 -4.49 -4.48
N ILE A 220 -7.44 -5.59 -4.05
CA ILE A 220 -7.19 -6.95 -4.56
C ILE A 220 -8.51 -7.62 -4.96
N ARG A 221 -8.58 -8.15 -6.19
CA ARG A 221 -9.77 -8.84 -6.72
C ARG A 221 -9.41 -10.23 -7.24
N ARG A 222 -10.15 -11.25 -6.80
CA ARG A 222 -10.08 -12.61 -7.37
C ARG A 222 -10.75 -12.61 -8.75
N SER A 223 -10.06 -13.12 -9.78
CA SER A 223 -10.66 -13.41 -11.09
C SER A 223 -11.50 -14.68 -11.06
N PRO A 224 -12.43 -14.91 -12.00
CA PRO A 224 -13.22 -16.15 -12.04
C PRO A 224 -12.39 -17.43 -12.14
N ASN A 225 -11.21 -17.40 -12.77
CA ASN A 225 -10.26 -18.53 -12.78
C ASN A 225 -9.36 -18.62 -11.53
N GLY A 226 -9.51 -17.73 -10.55
CA GLY A 226 -8.84 -17.80 -9.26
C GLY A 226 -7.52 -17.05 -9.11
N ASP A 227 -7.06 -16.32 -10.13
CA ASP A 227 -5.89 -15.44 -10.00
C ASP A 227 -6.24 -14.20 -9.16
N MET A 228 -5.25 -13.59 -8.53
CA MET A 228 -5.42 -12.35 -7.76
C MET A 228 -4.87 -11.16 -8.53
N PHE A 229 -5.73 -10.20 -8.82
CA PHE A 229 -5.38 -8.94 -9.47
C PHE A 229 -5.23 -7.86 -8.40
N VAL A 230 -4.10 -7.16 -8.38
CA VAL A 230 -3.74 -6.17 -7.34
C VAL A 230 -3.40 -4.84 -8.00
N ALA A 231 -4.01 -3.76 -7.51
CA ALA A 231 -3.69 -2.40 -7.94
C ALA A 231 -2.50 -1.83 -7.14
N GLU A 232 -1.45 -1.39 -7.84
CA GLU A 232 -0.37 -0.57 -7.28
C GLU A 232 -0.58 0.86 -7.76
N SER A 233 -1.42 1.60 -7.04
CA SER A 233 -2.03 2.84 -7.54
C SER A 233 -0.99 3.90 -7.90
N LYS A 234 -0.01 4.17 -7.03
CA LYS A 234 1.05 5.17 -7.32
C LYS A 234 1.98 4.75 -8.44
N ALA A 235 2.22 3.45 -8.63
CA ALA A 235 2.99 2.93 -9.74
C ALA A 235 2.23 3.01 -11.08
N GLY A 236 0.90 3.12 -11.04
CA GLY A 236 0.04 3.09 -12.22
C GLY A 236 -0.06 1.70 -12.85
N VAL A 237 -0.03 0.65 -12.02
CA VAL A 237 0.14 -0.75 -12.44
C VAL A 237 -0.96 -1.65 -11.85
N ILE A 238 -1.42 -2.62 -12.66
CA ILE A 238 -2.12 -3.81 -12.17
C ILE A 238 -1.16 -4.99 -12.22
N LYS A 239 -0.93 -5.64 -11.08
CA LYS A 239 -0.23 -6.94 -10.99
C LYS A 239 -1.23 -8.08 -10.95
N VAL A 240 -0.79 -9.26 -11.38
CA VAL A 240 -1.55 -10.51 -11.30
C VAL A 240 -0.70 -11.61 -10.69
N PHE A 241 -1.30 -12.36 -9.77
CA PHE A 241 -0.70 -13.47 -9.02
C PHE A 241 -1.47 -14.74 -9.35
N ARG A 242 -0.78 -15.77 -9.80
CA ARG A 242 -1.36 -17.05 -10.21
C ARG A 242 -0.91 -18.20 -9.32
N GLY A 243 -1.85 -19.10 -9.07
CA GLY A 243 -1.62 -20.35 -8.39
C GLY A 243 -1.26 -20.17 -6.91
N MET A 244 -1.13 -21.29 -6.21
CA MET A 244 -0.66 -21.27 -4.83
C MET A 244 0.12 -22.55 -4.53
N THR A 245 1.41 -22.38 -4.28
CA THR A 245 2.29 -23.43 -3.77
C THR A 245 1.79 -23.93 -2.40
N SER A 246 2.16 -25.17 -2.02
CA SER A 246 1.82 -25.75 -0.71
C SER A 246 2.14 -24.84 0.51
N PRO A 247 3.26 -24.07 0.54
CA PRO A 247 3.53 -23.07 1.57
C PRO A 247 2.71 -21.76 1.49
N GLY A 248 1.65 -21.69 0.69
CA GLY A 248 0.78 -20.51 0.59
C GLY A 248 1.38 -19.33 -0.19
N LYS A 249 2.35 -19.56 -1.09
CA LYS A 249 2.98 -18.52 -1.95
C LYS A 249 2.42 -18.56 -3.38
N PRO A 250 2.33 -17.42 -4.10
CA PRO A 250 2.02 -17.42 -5.53
C PRO A 250 3.03 -18.27 -6.32
N GLU A 251 2.54 -19.02 -7.32
CA GLU A 251 3.40 -19.79 -8.23
C GLU A 251 4.00 -18.90 -9.32
N GLN A 252 3.23 -17.90 -9.76
CA GLN A 252 3.65 -16.95 -10.78
C GLN A 252 3.14 -15.54 -10.46
N MET A 253 3.94 -14.54 -10.82
CA MET A 253 3.59 -13.13 -10.77
C MET A 253 3.84 -12.49 -12.13
N ALA A 254 2.95 -11.59 -12.55
CA ALA A 254 3.13 -10.78 -13.75
C ALA A 254 2.57 -9.37 -13.57
N VAL A 255 2.98 -8.46 -14.46
CA VAL A 255 2.36 -7.15 -14.63
C VAL A 255 1.31 -7.29 -15.73
N PHE A 256 0.04 -7.09 -15.37
CA PHE A 256 -1.09 -7.21 -16.30
C PHE A 256 -1.21 -5.97 -17.19
N ALA A 257 -1.20 -4.78 -16.58
CA ALA A 257 -1.32 -3.49 -17.25
C ALA A 257 -0.51 -2.40 -16.54
N THR A 258 -0.09 -1.38 -17.28
CA THR A 258 0.72 -0.22 -16.81
C THR A 258 0.19 1.09 -17.40
N GLY A 259 0.70 2.23 -16.91
CA GLY A 259 0.38 3.56 -17.45
C GLY A 259 -0.97 4.11 -17.02
N LEU A 260 -1.54 3.55 -15.94
CA LEU A 260 -2.86 3.91 -15.41
C LEU A 260 -2.76 5.08 -14.41
N LYS A 261 -3.74 5.99 -14.36
CA LYS A 261 -3.74 7.12 -13.43
C LYS A 261 -4.39 6.74 -12.09
N LEU A 262 -3.57 6.36 -11.12
CA LEU A 262 -4.02 5.92 -9.79
C LEU A 262 -5.12 4.84 -9.86
N PRO A 263 -4.87 3.69 -10.51
CA PRO A 263 -5.86 2.62 -10.59
C PRO A 263 -6.21 2.12 -9.18
N PHE A 264 -7.49 1.88 -8.91
CA PHE A 264 -7.96 1.28 -7.67
C PHE A 264 -8.94 0.13 -7.96
N GLY A 265 -10.15 0.43 -8.43
CA GLY A 265 -11.17 -0.58 -8.73
C GLY A 265 -10.71 -1.57 -9.78
N ILE A 266 -10.98 -2.86 -9.53
CA ILE A 266 -10.77 -3.94 -10.49
C ILE A 266 -12.01 -4.83 -10.46
N ASN A 267 -12.60 -5.11 -11.63
CA ASN A 267 -13.67 -6.09 -11.74
C ASN A 267 -13.74 -6.74 -13.14
N PHE A 268 -14.45 -7.86 -13.25
CA PHE A 268 -14.49 -8.72 -14.44
C PHE A 268 -15.89 -8.68 -15.07
N TYR A 269 -15.95 -8.60 -16.41
CA TYR A 269 -17.20 -8.45 -17.14
C TYR A 269 -17.27 -9.32 -18.41
N PRO A 270 -18.41 -9.96 -18.74
CA PRO A 270 -19.63 -10.06 -17.91
C PRO A 270 -19.37 -10.81 -16.59
N PRO A 271 -20.19 -10.58 -15.54
CA PRO A 271 -20.12 -11.38 -14.32
C PRO A 271 -20.39 -12.86 -14.63
N GLY A 272 -19.65 -13.75 -13.99
CA GLY A 272 -19.77 -15.20 -14.21
C GLY A 272 -18.41 -15.87 -14.39
N PRO A 273 -18.40 -17.14 -14.86
CA PRO A 273 -17.17 -17.92 -14.98
C PRO A 273 -16.26 -17.41 -16.10
N ASP A 274 -16.79 -16.87 -17.21
CA ASP A 274 -16.03 -16.58 -18.44
C ASP A 274 -16.12 -15.09 -18.84
N PRO A 275 -15.44 -14.19 -18.11
CA PRO A 275 -15.39 -12.77 -18.43
C PRO A 275 -14.58 -12.51 -19.69
N GLN A 276 -14.98 -11.49 -20.45
CA GLN A 276 -14.33 -11.03 -21.68
C GLN A 276 -13.48 -9.76 -21.45
N TRP A 277 -13.61 -9.14 -20.28
CA TRP A 277 -13.01 -7.84 -19.96
C TRP A 277 -12.57 -7.76 -18.50
N VAL A 278 -11.45 -7.07 -18.27
CA VAL A 278 -11.08 -6.52 -16.96
C VAL A 278 -11.35 -5.01 -17.00
N TYR A 279 -12.22 -4.54 -16.12
CA TYR A 279 -12.50 -3.12 -15.90
C TYR A 279 -11.60 -2.59 -14.79
N VAL A 280 -11.09 -1.37 -14.95
CA VAL A 280 -10.23 -0.68 -13.99
C VAL A 280 -10.73 0.74 -13.75
N GLY A 281 -10.93 1.09 -12.49
CA GLY A 281 -11.26 2.45 -12.05
C GLY A 281 -10.00 3.26 -11.80
N ASN A 282 -9.75 4.25 -12.64
CA ASN A 282 -8.73 5.29 -12.48
C ASN A 282 -9.37 6.54 -11.88
N LEU A 283 -8.57 7.42 -11.28
CA LEU A 283 -9.03 8.66 -10.62
C LEU A 283 -10.09 9.47 -11.41
N HIS A 284 -9.94 9.62 -12.73
CA HIS A 284 -10.88 10.37 -13.58
C HIS A 284 -11.58 9.52 -14.65
N SER A 285 -11.42 8.19 -14.66
CA SER A 285 -12.05 7.38 -15.71
C SER A 285 -12.19 5.91 -15.36
N VAL A 286 -13.24 5.28 -15.89
CA VAL A 286 -13.27 3.83 -16.07
C VAL A 286 -12.61 3.48 -17.40
N VAL A 287 -11.72 2.50 -17.37
CA VAL A 287 -11.18 1.87 -18.59
C VAL A 287 -11.41 0.36 -18.52
N ARG A 288 -11.31 -0.34 -19.66
CA ARG A 288 -11.27 -1.80 -19.70
C ARG A 288 -10.20 -2.34 -20.65
N PHE A 289 -9.82 -3.59 -20.42
CA PHE A 289 -8.90 -4.36 -21.26
C PHE A 289 -9.59 -5.65 -21.73
N PRO A 290 -9.41 -6.07 -23.00
CA PRO A 290 -9.85 -7.39 -23.43
C PRO A 290 -9.13 -8.47 -22.61
N TYR A 291 -9.89 -9.45 -22.15
CA TYR A 291 -9.45 -10.47 -21.21
C TYR A 291 -10.05 -11.83 -21.55
N GLN A 292 -9.30 -12.88 -21.26
CA GLN A 292 -9.76 -14.25 -21.13
C GLN A 292 -9.19 -14.84 -19.84
N ASN A 293 -9.91 -15.77 -19.22
CA ASN A 293 -9.43 -16.54 -18.08
C ASN A 293 -8.01 -17.07 -18.33
N GLY A 294 -7.10 -16.81 -17.39
CA GLY A 294 -5.70 -17.21 -17.53
C GLY A 294 -4.78 -16.17 -18.19
N ASP A 295 -5.27 -15.01 -18.64
CA ASP A 295 -4.41 -13.93 -19.12
C ASP A 295 -3.56 -13.31 -17.99
N LEU A 296 -2.25 -13.26 -18.20
CA LEU A 296 -1.29 -12.61 -17.29
C LEU A 296 -0.87 -11.20 -17.74
N LYS A 297 -1.34 -10.78 -18.92
CA LYS A 297 -1.07 -9.50 -19.57
C LYS A 297 -2.31 -9.06 -20.33
N ALA A 298 -2.59 -7.76 -20.34
CA ALA A 298 -3.67 -7.21 -21.16
C ALA A 298 -3.45 -7.53 -22.65
N ARG A 299 -4.50 -7.97 -23.34
CA ARG A 299 -4.43 -8.35 -24.77
C ARG A 299 -4.38 -7.17 -25.75
N GLY A 300 -4.55 -5.95 -25.25
CA GLY A 300 -4.56 -4.73 -26.05
C GLY A 300 -4.43 -3.49 -25.16
N SER A 301 -4.51 -2.31 -25.77
CA SER A 301 -4.54 -1.04 -25.06
C SER A 301 -5.80 -0.88 -24.21
N ALA A 302 -5.74 -0.01 -23.20
CA ALA A 302 -6.91 0.41 -22.44
C ALA A 302 -7.97 1.01 -23.37
N GLN A 303 -9.21 0.56 -23.24
CA GLN A 303 -10.39 1.18 -23.84
C GLN A 303 -11.02 2.09 -22.80
N HIS A 304 -11.24 3.37 -23.13
CA HIS A 304 -12.02 4.28 -22.29
C HIS A 304 -13.49 3.85 -22.27
N ILE A 305 -14.15 4.01 -21.13
CA ILE A 305 -15.56 3.66 -20.91
C ILE A 305 -16.35 4.88 -20.44
N ALA A 306 -15.88 5.56 -19.39
CA ALA A 306 -16.53 6.74 -18.84
C ALA A 306 -15.51 7.66 -18.19
N ASP A 307 -15.74 8.97 -18.24
CA ASP A 307 -15.08 9.93 -17.38
C ASP A 307 -15.76 9.96 -16.00
N LEU A 308 -14.99 10.25 -14.96
CA LEU A 308 -15.43 10.28 -13.57
C LEU A 308 -15.10 11.63 -12.92
N PRO A 309 -16.01 12.20 -12.09
CA PRO A 309 -15.80 13.47 -11.40
C PRO A 309 -14.87 13.33 -10.19
N GLY A 310 -14.72 14.43 -9.45
CA GLY A 310 -13.82 14.55 -8.29
C GLY A 310 -12.35 14.74 -8.65
N GLY A 311 -11.51 14.76 -7.61
CA GLY A 311 -10.08 15.09 -7.71
C GLY A 311 -9.18 14.23 -6.83
N GLU A 312 -7.95 14.67 -6.63
CA GLU A 312 -6.90 13.91 -5.92
C GLU A 312 -7.12 13.79 -4.40
N TYR A 313 -8.15 14.42 -3.83
CA TYR A 313 -8.49 14.33 -2.41
C TYR A 313 -8.99 12.92 -2.02
N HIS A 314 -10.15 12.51 -2.55
CA HIS A 314 -10.56 11.10 -2.57
C HIS A 314 -10.46 10.57 -4.02
N TRP A 315 -9.35 9.91 -4.33
CA TRP A 315 -9.00 9.49 -5.70
C TRP A 315 -9.40 8.05 -6.05
N THR A 316 -9.80 7.24 -5.06
CA THR A 316 -10.18 5.83 -5.24
C THR A 316 -11.50 5.70 -6.01
N ARG A 317 -11.57 4.73 -6.92
CA ARG A 317 -12.76 4.43 -7.74
C ARG A 317 -12.95 2.92 -7.82
N ASP A 318 -13.59 2.29 -6.83
CA ASP A 318 -13.95 0.87 -6.92
C ASP A 318 -15.14 0.66 -7.87
N ILE A 319 -15.23 -0.54 -8.44
CA ILE A 319 -16.21 -0.93 -9.47
C ILE A 319 -16.88 -2.24 -9.07
N GLN A 320 -18.22 -2.26 -9.08
CA GLN A 320 -19.01 -3.49 -9.02
C GLN A 320 -19.98 -3.58 -10.19
N PHE A 321 -20.38 -4.79 -10.55
CA PHE A 321 -21.45 -5.03 -11.52
C PHE A 321 -22.68 -5.61 -10.82
N SER A 322 -23.88 -5.29 -11.29
CA SER A 322 -25.08 -6.00 -10.84
C SER A 322 -24.97 -7.50 -11.17
N PRO A 323 -25.59 -8.40 -10.37
CA PRO A 323 -25.54 -9.85 -10.62
C PRO A 323 -25.98 -10.28 -12.03
N ASP A 324 -26.89 -9.53 -12.64
CA ASP A 324 -27.39 -9.75 -14.00
C ASP A 324 -26.53 -9.11 -15.10
N GLY A 325 -25.41 -8.48 -14.74
CA GLY A 325 -24.49 -7.77 -15.62
C GLY A 325 -25.05 -6.50 -16.28
N LYS A 326 -26.30 -6.08 -16.00
CA LYS A 326 -26.92 -4.96 -16.72
C LYS A 326 -26.43 -3.59 -16.27
N LYS A 327 -25.82 -3.46 -15.08
CA LYS A 327 -25.35 -2.19 -14.51
C LYS A 327 -23.94 -2.31 -13.94
N MET A 328 -23.22 -1.20 -14.01
CA MET A 328 -21.93 -0.97 -13.38
C MET A 328 -22.09 0.11 -12.33
N PHE A 329 -21.68 -0.17 -11.09
CA PHE A 329 -21.61 0.79 -9.99
C PHE A 329 -20.16 1.25 -9.83
N VAL A 330 -19.95 2.55 -9.66
CA VAL A 330 -18.64 3.16 -9.47
C VAL A 330 -18.67 4.06 -8.25
N ALA A 331 -17.77 3.81 -7.31
CA ALA A 331 -17.57 4.64 -6.13
C ALA A 331 -16.88 5.96 -6.48
N VAL A 332 -17.40 7.09 -6.00
CA VAL A 332 -16.76 8.41 -6.15
C VAL A 332 -16.82 9.18 -4.82
N GLY A 333 -15.69 9.27 -4.13
CA GLY A 333 -15.57 10.09 -2.92
C GLY A 333 -15.54 11.60 -3.21
N ALA A 334 -15.89 12.38 -2.19
CA ALA A 334 -15.92 13.84 -2.18
C ALA A 334 -14.61 14.48 -2.67
N ALA A 335 -14.70 15.66 -3.28
CA ALA A 335 -13.55 16.48 -3.64
C ALA A 335 -12.90 17.18 -2.41
N SER A 336 -13.57 17.19 -1.25
CA SER A 336 -13.11 17.83 -0.01
C SER A 336 -13.51 17.03 1.25
N ASN A 337 -13.23 17.61 2.42
CA ASN A 337 -13.64 17.03 3.70
C ASN A 337 -15.16 17.16 3.97
N VAL A 338 -15.73 18.34 3.69
CA VAL A 338 -17.05 18.78 4.17
C VAL A 338 -17.57 20.01 3.41
N ASP A 339 -17.21 20.19 2.13
CA ASP A 339 -17.79 21.24 1.29
C ASP A 339 -19.06 20.75 0.57
N ASP A 340 -19.82 21.61 -0.11
CA ASP A 340 -21.10 21.23 -0.73
C ASP A 340 -21.25 21.54 -2.24
N PRO A 341 -22.06 20.75 -2.98
CA PRO A 341 -22.29 20.97 -4.41
C PRO A 341 -23.08 22.26 -4.72
N ASP A 342 -23.77 22.83 -3.73
CA ASP A 342 -24.49 24.11 -3.86
C ASP A 342 -23.55 25.28 -4.11
N THR A 343 -22.35 25.25 -3.50
CA THR A 343 -21.37 26.35 -3.57
C THR A 343 -20.04 25.97 -4.19
N THR A 344 -19.69 24.68 -4.24
CA THR A 344 -18.45 24.16 -4.82
C THR A 344 -18.75 23.18 -5.97
N PRO A 345 -18.64 23.61 -7.25
CA PRO A 345 -18.94 22.77 -8.42
C PRO A 345 -18.11 21.48 -8.54
N ALA A 346 -16.96 21.39 -7.87
CA ALA A 346 -16.13 20.20 -7.82
C ALA A 346 -16.76 19.05 -7.01
N GLU A 347 -17.75 19.35 -6.14
CA GLU A 347 -18.49 18.35 -5.38
C GLU A 347 -19.69 17.76 -6.13
N LYS A 348 -19.98 18.24 -7.35
CA LYS A 348 -21.06 17.68 -8.17
C LYS A 348 -20.74 16.23 -8.57
N ASP A 349 -21.71 15.35 -8.33
CA ASP A 349 -21.67 13.91 -8.64
C ASP A 349 -20.50 13.18 -7.93
N THR A 350 -20.13 13.67 -6.75
CA THR A 350 -19.14 13.11 -5.82
C THR A 350 -19.77 12.89 -4.44
N ALA A 351 -19.07 12.18 -3.55
CA ALA A 351 -19.67 11.62 -2.33
C ALA A 351 -20.89 10.71 -2.66
N ASP A 352 -20.77 10.01 -3.78
CA ASP A 352 -21.83 9.29 -4.44
C ASP A 352 -21.35 7.89 -4.85
N ILE A 353 -22.30 6.99 -4.97
CA ILE A 353 -22.14 5.80 -5.82
C ILE A 353 -22.87 6.10 -7.12
N LEU A 354 -22.12 6.13 -8.23
CA LEU A 354 -22.66 6.35 -9.56
C LEU A 354 -23.03 5.01 -10.22
N GLN A 355 -24.07 4.98 -11.04
CA GLN A 355 -24.48 3.83 -11.82
C GLN A 355 -24.43 4.16 -13.32
N PHE A 356 -23.89 3.23 -14.09
CA PHE A 356 -23.79 3.25 -15.55
C PHE A 356 -24.36 1.94 -16.15
N ASN A 357 -24.58 1.93 -17.45
CA ASN A 357 -24.52 0.71 -18.24
C ASN A 357 -23.04 0.25 -18.36
N PRO A 358 -22.74 -1.04 -18.62
CA PRO A 358 -21.36 -1.53 -18.73
C PRO A 358 -20.53 -0.91 -19.87
N ASP A 359 -21.16 -0.26 -20.84
CA ASP A 359 -20.51 0.49 -21.92
C ASP A 359 -20.17 1.96 -21.54
N GLY A 360 -20.52 2.39 -20.32
CA GLY A 360 -20.32 3.76 -19.83
C GLY A 360 -21.49 4.71 -20.12
N SER A 361 -22.52 4.27 -20.85
CA SER A 361 -23.72 5.08 -21.11
C SER A 361 -24.68 5.10 -19.90
N GLY A 362 -25.64 6.03 -19.90
CA GLY A 362 -26.73 6.03 -18.92
C GLY A 362 -26.29 6.31 -17.47
N MET A 363 -25.29 7.16 -17.28
CA MET A 363 -24.82 7.63 -15.97
C MET A 363 -25.98 8.24 -15.15
N ARG A 364 -26.06 7.87 -13.88
CA ARG A 364 -26.86 8.54 -12.85
C ARG A 364 -26.22 8.37 -11.47
N VAL A 365 -26.64 9.18 -10.50
CA VAL A 365 -26.42 8.88 -9.08
C VAL A 365 -27.31 7.70 -8.67
N TYR A 366 -26.73 6.69 -8.01
CA TYR A 366 -27.44 5.55 -7.43
C TYR A 366 -27.78 5.79 -5.96
N ALA A 367 -26.82 6.29 -5.20
CA ALA A 367 -26.98 6.72 -3.80
C ALA A 367 -26.00 7.86 -3.51
N SER A 368 -26.37 8.76 -2.60
CA SER A 368 -25.67 10.03 -2.36
C SER A 368 -25.42 10.36 -0.89
N GLY A 369 -24.55 11.33 -0.66
CA GLY A 369 -24.15 11.76 0.68
C GLY A 369 -23.33 10.72 1.43
N ILE A 370 -22.60 9.88 0.69
CA ILE A 370 -21.66 8.88 1.19
C ILE A 370 -20.26 9.48 0.97
N ARG A 371 -19.65 10.11 1.98
CA ARG A 371 -18.45 10.96 1.81
C ARG A 371 -17.35 10.34 0.95
N ASN A 372 -17.00 9.08 1.19
CA ASN A 372 -15.99 8.36 0.44
C ASN A 372 -16.24 6.84 0.49
N PRO A 373 -17.07 6.29 -0.41
CA PRO A 373 -17.40 4.87 -0.45
C PRO A 373 -16.23 4.09 -1.07
N VAL A 374 -15.16 3.83 -0.32
CA VAL A 374 -13.89 3.37 -0.92
C VAL A 374 -14.03 1.99 -1.55
N GLY A 375 -14.62 1.04 -0.82
CA GLY A 375 -14.82 -0.33 -1.26
C GLY A 375 -16.28 -0.62 -1.58
N LEU A 376 -16.52 -1.39 -2.63
CA LEU A 376 -17.83 -1.88 -3.03
C LEU A 376 -17.82 -3.41 -3.10
N ALA A 377 -18.90 -4.06 -2.64
CA ALA A 377 -19.12 -5.49 -2.80
C ALA A 377 -20.59 -5.81 -3.08
N ILE A 378 -20.85 -6.91 -3.78
CA ILE A 378 -22.20 -7.45 -3.97
C ILE A 378 -22.41 -8.61 -3.00
N GLN A 379 -23.51 -8.57 -2.24
CA GLN A 379 -23.89 -9.65 -1.33
C GLN A 379 -24.41 -10.84 -2.16
N PRO A 380 -23.75 -12.01 -2.14
CA PRO A 380 -23.95 -13.04 -3.18
C PRO A 380 -25.28 -13.80 -3.11
N LYS A 381 -26.05 -13.67 -2.02
CA LYS A 381 -27.36 -14.33 -1.86
C LYS A 381 -28.54 -13.42 -2.21
N THR A 382 -28.46 -12.13 -1.89
CA THR A 382 -29.53 -11.15 -2.15
C THR A 382 -29.29 -10.32 -3.41
N GLY A 383 -28.03 -10.13 -3.81
CA GLY A 383 -27.63 -9.24 -4.90
C GLY A 383 -27.48 -7.78 -4.48
N ASP A 384 -27.63 -7.45 -3.19
CA ASP A 384 -27.52 -6.09 -2.67
C ASP A 384 -26.10 -5.54 -2.85
N LEU A 385 -25.99 -4.26 -3.21
CA LEU A 385 -24.74 -3.53 -3.18
C LEU A 385 -24.43 -3.13 -1.73
N TRP A 386 -23.17 -3.29 -1.31
CA TRP A 386 -22.66 -2.85 -0.02
C TRP A 386 -21.43 -1.97 -0.23
N CYS A 387 -21.21 -1.01 0.68
CA CYS A 387 -20.03 -0.14 0.67
C CYS A 387 -19.35 -0.04 2.05
N SER A 388 -18.04 0.23 2.02
CA SER A 388 -17.27 0.72 3.17
C SER A 388 -16.93 2.20 2.97
N THR A 389 -17.09 3.01 4.01
CA THR A 389 -17.05 4.48 3.88
C THR A 389 -16.10 5.13 4.87
N ASN A 390 -15.34 6.14 4.41
CA ASN A 390 -14.55 7.04 5.28
C ASN A 390 -15.28 8.36 5.50
N GLU A 391 -15.61 8.64 6.75
CA GLU A 391 -16.38 9.80 7.17
C GLU A 391 -15.53 11.04 7.48
N ARG A 392 -16.22 12.15 7.74
CA ARG A 392 -15.65 13.50 7.80
C ARG A 392 -14.73 13.74 9.00
N ASP A 393 -13.57 14.29 8.69
CA ASP A 393 -12.59 14.73 9.68
C ASP A 393 -13.04 16.00 10.41
N GLY A 394 -12.48 16.25 11.58
CA GLY A 394 -12.53 17.57 12.23
C GLY A 394 -13.56 17.77 13.34
N LEU A 395 -14.44 16.81 13.63
CA LEU A 395 -15.46 16.95 14.71
C LEU A 395 -15.05 16.38 16.07
N GLY A 396 -13.91 15.70 16.18
CA GLY A 396 -13.34 15.19 17.44
C GLY A 396 -12.83 13.75 17.32
N ASP A 397 -12.27 13.21 18.39
CA ASP A 397 -11.64 11.88 18.39
C ASP A 397 -12.64 10.72 18.21
N ASN A 398 -13.90 10.95 18.57
CA ASN A 398 -14.97 9.96 18.57
C ASN A 398 -16.19 10.42 17.72
N LEU A 399 -15.97 11.29 16.72
CA LEU A 399 -16.99 11.71 15.76
C LEU A 399 -16.34 12.17 14.43
N VAL A 400 -16.83 11.79 13.24
CA VAL A 400 -18.01 10.96 12.91
C VAL A 400 -17.59 9.50 12.69
N PRO A 401 -18.43 8.48 13.04
CA PRO A 401 -18.15 7.09 12.72
C PRO A 401 -17.96 6.84 11.23
N ASP A 402 -16.94 6.06 10.87
CA ASP A 402 -16.90 5.37 9.59
C ASP A 402 -18.01 4.30 9.57
N TYR A 403 -18.32 3.73 8.40
CA TYR A 403 -19.40 2.72 8.34
C TYR A 403 -19.30 1.73 7.19
N ILE A 404 -20.03 0.61 7.38
CA ILE A 404 -20.29 -0.43 6.39
C ILE A 404 -21.82 -0.63 6.33
N THR A 405 -22.40 -0.65 5.13
CA THR A 405 -23.86 -0.64 4.94
C THR A 405 -24.28 -1.20 3.59
N HIS A 406 -25.50 -1.73 3.49
CA HIS A 406 -26.12 -1.92 2.18
C HIS A 406 -26.55 -0.58 1.60
N VAL A 407 -26.38 -0.45 0.28
CA VAL A 407 -26.62 0.78 -0.46
C VAL A 407 -28.03 0.74 -1.03
N GLN A 408 -28.86 1.68 -0.62
CA GLN A 408 -30.24 1.79 -1.11
C GLN A 408 -30.31 2.70 -2.33
N GLU A 409 -31.04 2.27 -3.37
CA GLU A 409 -31.27 3.10 -4.55
C GLU A 409 -32.04 4.38 -4.20
N GLY A 410 -31.51 5.53 -4.61
CA GLY A 410 -32.02 6.86 -4.24
C GLY A 410 -31.76 7.24 -2.78
N GLY A 411 -31.00 6.43 -2.04
CA GLY A 411 -30.68 6.65 -0.62
C GLY A 411 -29.74 7.83 -0.40
N PHE A 412 -29.98 8.57 0.69
CA PHE A 412 -29.15 9.69 1.12
C PHE A 412 -28.53 9.41 2.50
N TYR A 413 -27.21 9.38 2.58
CA TYR A 413 -26.45 8.99 3.79
C TYR A 413 -25.92 10.19 4.59
N GLY A 414 -26.29 11.41 4.17
CA GLY A 414 -26.19 12.63 4.97
C GLY A 414 -25.12 13.64 4.54
N TRP A 415 -23.95 13.19 4.07
CA TRP A 415 -22.85 14.10 3.74
C TRP A 415 -23.26 15.11 2.65
N PRO A 416 -22.83 16.39 2.71
CA PRO A 416 -22.00 17.01 3.76
C PRO A 416 -22.82 17.58 4.93
N TRP A 417 -24.10 17.88 4.72
CA TRP A 417 -24.91 18.70 5.62
C TRP A 417 -25.37 17.97 6.90
N TRP A 418 -25.50 16.65 6.84
CA TRP A 418 -26.00 15.79 7.91
C TRP A 418 -25.11 14.56 8.11
N TYR A 419 -25.20 13.93 9.29
CA TYR A 419 -24.65 12.59 9.53
C TYR A 419 -25.70 11.71 10.21
N MET A 420 -25.38 10.42 10.37
CA MET A 420 -26.29 9.36 10.80
C MET A 420 -27.13 9.73 12.04
N GLY A 421 -28.41 9.34 12.01
CA GLY A 421 -29.41 9.75 12.99
C GLY A 421 -30.06 11.12 12.73
N GLY A 422 -29.83 11.76 11.58
CA GLY A 422 -30.41 13.07 11.27
C GLY A 422 -29.78 14.20 12.10
N HIS A 423 -28.49 14.08 12.40
CA HIS A 423 -27.71 15.13 13.08
C HIS A 423 -27.10 16.09 12.06
N GLN A 424 -27.26 17.40 12.25
CA GLN A 424 -26.70 18.39 11.33
C GLN A 424 -25.20 18.55 11.59
N ASP A 425 -24.38 18.63 10.54
CA ASP A 425 -22.99 19.05 10.68
C ASP A 425 -22.98 20.55 11.07
N PRO A 426 -22.36 20.95 12.20
CA PRO A 426 -22.41 22.33 12.66
C PRO A 426 -21.74 23.32 11.70
N ARG A 427 -20.90 22.84 10.77
CA ARG A 427 -20.26 23.66 9.71
C ARG A 427 -21.26 24.05 8.61
N HIS A 428 -22.38 23.33 8.52
CA HIS A 428 -23.47 23.52 7.55
C HIS A 428 -24.79 23.98 8.20
N LYS A 429 -24.70 24.60 9.38
CA LYS A 429 -25.86 25.00 10.19
C LYS A 429 -26.93 25.73 9.37
N GLY A 430 -28.13 25.15 9.34
CA GLY A 430 -29.30 25.71 8.65
C GLY A 430 -29.42 25.37 7.15
N LYS A 431 -28.41 24.75 6.53
CA LYS A 431 -28.54 24.23 5.15
C LYS A 431 -29.37 22.92 5.14
N HIS A 432 -30.17 22.75 4.09
CA HIS A 432 -30.99 21.57 3.79
C HIS A 432 -31.78 20.95 4.96
N PRO A 433 -32.62 21.71 5.69
CA PRO A 433 -33.50 21.15 6.72
C PRO A 433 -34.44 20.05 6.18
N GLU A 434 -34.81 20.10 4.90
CA GLU A 434 -35.66 19.12 4.21
C GLU A 434 -35.01 17.76 3.94
N LEU A 435 -33.70 17.63 4.18
CA LEU A 435 -32.97 16.36 4.06
C LEU A 435 -32.82 15.62 5.39
N LYS A 436 -33.07 16.27 6.53
CA LYS A 436 -32.86 15.68 7.88
C LYS A 436 -33.49 14.29 8.02
N ASP A 437 -34.78 14.18 7.71
CA ASP A 437 -35.56 12.96 7.93
C ASP A 437 -35.40 11.95 6.76
N LYS A 438 -34.53 12.26 5.78
CA LYS A 438 -34.13 11.36 4.69
C LYS A 438 -32.78 10.68 4.94
N VAL A 439 -32.06 11.06 6.00
CA VAL A 439 -30.74 10.50 6.31
C VAL A 439 -30.88 9.03 6.72
N ILE A 440 -30.40 8.15 5.85
CA ILE A 440 -30.27 6.72 6.14
C ILE A 440 -29.17 6.57 7.21
N THR A 441 -29.48 5.82 8.27
CA THR A 441 -28.48 5.41 9.24
C THR A 441 -27.82 4.12 8.72
N PRO A 442 -26.48 4.09 8.55
CA PRO A 442 -25.75 2.91 8.11
C PRO A 442 -25.95 1.70 9.02
N ASP A 443 -25.91 0.49 8.45
CA ASP A 443 -26.17 -0.76 9.19
C ASP A 443 -25.14 -1.03 10.29
N VAL A 444 -23.86 -0.74 10.02
CA VAL A 444 -22.77 -0.89 10.99
C VAL A 444 -21.96 0.41 11.08
N LEU A 445 -21.99 1.03 12.26
CA LEU A 445 -21.10 2.13 12.60
C LEU A 445 -19.76 1.55 13.10
N VAL A 446 -18.71 1.81 12.34
CA VAL A 446 -17.33 1.46 12.66
C VAL A 446 -16.71 2.61 13.45
N HIS A 447 -15.63 2.36 14.20
CA HIS A 447 -15.01 3.40 15.00
C HIS A 447 -14.64 4.63 14.14
N PRO A 448 -14.95 5.87 14.61
CA PRO A 448 -14.49 7.11 13.97
C PRO A 448 -13.00 7.06 13.63
N HIS A 449 -12.68 7.44 12.39
CA HIS A 449 -11.32 7.50 11.84
C HIS A 449 -10.63 6.14 11.60
N ASN A 450 -11.32 5.00 11.63
CA ASN A 450 -10.71 3.69 11.31
C ASN A 450 -10.21 3.60 9.85
N ALA A 451 -10.79 4.38 8.95
CA ALA A 451 -10.51 4.43 7.52
C ALA A 451 -10.73 3.07 6.80
N SER A 452 -11.98 2.58 6.81
CA SER A 452 -12.40 1.37 6.08
C SER A 452 -12.23 1.51 4.56
N LEU A 453 -11.37 0.70 3.92
CA LEU A 453 -11.00 0.89 2.50
C LEU A 453 -11.54 -0.15 1.53
N GLU A 454 -11.71 -1.40 1.95
CA GLU A 454 -12.33 -2.44 1.12
C GLU A 454 -13.12 -3.39 2.03
N LEU A 455 -14.19 -3.97 1.49
CA LEU A 455 -14.89 -5.09 2.09
C LEU A 455 -15.01 -6.27 1.13
N THR A 456 -15.18 -7.47 1.67
CA THR A 456 -15.50 -8.67 0.90
C THR A 456 -16.44 -9.59 1.68
N PHE A 457 -17.29 -10.32 0.98
CA PHE A 457 -18.11 -11.38 1.57
C PHE A 457 -17.31 -12.69 1.57
N TYR A 458 -17.26 -13.38 2.70
CA TYR A 458 -16.53 -14.64 2.78
C TYR A 458 -17.31 -15.78 2.10
N ASP A 459 -16.88 -16.14 0.89
CA ASP A 459 -17.46 -17.22 0.07
C ASP A 459 -16.68 -18.55 0.13
N GLY A 460 -15.61 -18.59 0.93
CA GLY A 460 -14.76 -19.75 1.12
C GLY A 460 -15.39 -20.83 2.01
N LYS A 461 -14.74 -21.99 2.05
CA LYS A 461 -15.14 -23.15 2.89
C LYS A 461 -14.05 -23.61 3.86
N GLN A 462 -12.98 -22.83 3.98
CA GLN A 462 -11.83 -23.17 4.83
C GLN A 462 -12.07 -22.71 6.27
N PHE A 463 -12.66 -21.53 6.44
CA PHE A 463 -13.04 -21.01 7.75
C PHE A 463 -14.27 -21.75 8.28
N PRO A 464 -14.51 -21.73 9.61
CA PRO A 464 -15.70 -22.32 10.22
C PRO A 464 -17.01 -21.80 9.61
N ALA A 465 -18.08 -22.59 9.73
CA ALA A 465 -19.33 -22.37 9.00
C ALA A 465 -20.05 -21.05 9.38
N GLU A 466 -19.83 -20.55 10.59
CA GLU A 466 -20.32 -19.26 11.07
C GLU A 466 -19.77 -18.07 10.25
N TYR A 467 -18.56 -18.18 9.67
CA TYR A 467 -17.96 -17.12 8.85
C TYR A 467 -18.55 -17.05 7.42
N GLN A 468 -19.32 -18.06 6.99
CA GLN A 468 -19.78 -18.16 5.59
C GLN A 468 -20.89 -17.15 5.26
N GLY A 469 -20.58 -16.24 4.34
CA GLY A 469 -21.44 -15.12 3.95
C GLY A 469 -21.37 -13.92 4.89
N GLU A 470 -20.45 -13.90 5.86
CA GLU A 470 -20.15 -12.69 6.64
C GLU A 470 -19.25 -11.73 5.85
N ILE A 471 -19.20 -10.48 6.31
CA ILE A 471 -18.37 -9.44 5.71
C ILE A 471 -17.04 -9.37 6.46
N PHE A 472 -15.94 -9.21 5.72
CA PHE A 472 -14.66 -8.76 6.24
C PHE A 472 -14.34 -7.37 5.66
N ALA A 473 -13.79 -6.46 6.46
CA ALA A 473 -13.42 -5.11 6.03
C ALA A 473 -12.07 -4.64 6.59
N ALA A 474 -11.29 -3.95 5.76
CA ALA A 474 -9.92 -3.53 6.07
C ALA A 474 -9.88 -2.07 6.52
N GLU A 475 -9.44 -1.85 7.75
CA GLU A 475 -9.41 -0.56 8.44
C GLU A 475 -7.97 0.00 8.40
N HIS A 476 -7.71 0.93 7.48
CA HIS A 476 -6.36 1.41 7.13
C HIS A 476 -5.68 2.27 8.20
N GLY A 477 -6.46 2.70 9.18
CA GLY A 477 -6.00 3.28 10.41
C GLY A 477 -5.91 4.81 10.41
N SER A 478 -6.28 5.38 11.56
CA SER A 478 -6.57 6.80 11.74
C SER A 478 -5.40 7.74 11.52
N TRP A 479 -5.71 8.92 10.97
CA TRP A 479 -4.84 10.10 10.99
C TRP A 479 -5.43 11.27 11.79
N ASN A 480 -6.75 11.45 11.86
CA ASN A 480 -7.40 12.61 12.50
C ASN A 480 -7.76 12.41 13.99
N ARG A 481 -6.96 11.63 14.73
CA ARG A 481 -7.27 11.22 16.11
C ARG A 481 -6.08 11.28 17.07
N SER A 482 -6.28 11.78 18.29
CA SER A 482 -5.23 12.00 19.30
C SER A 482 -4.54 10.70 19.72
N VAL A 483 -5.30 9.62 19.90
CA VAL A 483 -4.82 8.24 20.05
C VAL A 483 -5.32 7.42 18.89
N ARG A 484 -4.41 6.72 18.20
CA ARG A 484 -4.74 6.02 16.96
C ARG A 484 -5.64 4.80 17.15
N VAL A 485 -6.39 4.48 16.10
CA VAL A 485 -7.38 3.39 16.04
C VAL A 485 -7.45 2.84 14.61
N GLY A 486 -7.95 1.62 14.44
CA GLY A 486 -7.93 0.90 13.16
C GLY A 486 -6.56 0.24 12.96
N TYR A 487 -6.02 0.22 11.74
CA TYR A 487 -4.84 -0.59 11.40
C TYR A 487 -5.13 -2.08 11.64
N GLU A 488 -6.31 -2.53 11.21
CA GLU A 488 -6.86 -3.86 11.50
C GLU A 488 -7.70 -4.41 10.33
N LEU A 489 -8.07 -5.68 10.42
CA LEU A 489 -9.18 -6.28 9.67
C LEU A 489 -10.31 -6.54 10.67
N ILE A 490 -11.52 -6.13 10.33
CA ILE A 490 -12.73 -6.44 11.11
C ILE A 490 -13.60 -7.47 10.41
N ARG A 491 -14.39 -8.19 11.19
CA ARG A 491 -15.48 -9.07 10.77
C ARG A 491 -16.80 -8.44 11.13
N VAL A 492 -17.70 -8.28 10.17
CA VAL A 492 -19.09 -7.84 10.38
C VAL A 492 -19.99 -9.07 10.26
N PRO A 493 -20.50 -9.61 11.38
CA PRO A 493 -21.34 -10.78 11.36
C PRO A 493 -22.75 -10.45 10.84
N LEU A 494 -23.22 -11.23 9.87
CA LEU A 494 -24.60 -11.18 9.38
C LEU A 494 -25.47 -12.28 10.01
N HIS A 495 -24.89 -13.08 10.92
CA HIS A 495 -25.55 -14.18 11.64
C HIS A 495 -26.33 -15.15 10.75
N GLN A 496 -25.86 -15.34 9.51
CA GLN A 496 -26.53 -16.09 8.43
C GLN A 496 -27.92 -15.57 8.03
N THR A 497 -28.39 -14.45 8.60
CA THR A 497 -29.68 -13.81 8.32
C THR A 497 -29.68 -12.98 7.02
N GLY A 498 -28.50 -12.56 6.56
CA GLY A 498 -28.32 -11.63 5.44
C GLY A 498 -28.34 -10.15 5.84
N HIS A 499 -28.63 -9.83 7.10
CA HIS A 499 -28.65 -8.48 7.65
C HIS A 499 -27.60 -8.30 8.76
N ALA A 500 -27.01 -7.12 8.86
CA ALA A 500 -26.07 -6.81 9.93
C ALA A 500 -26.81 -6.38 11.21
N THR A 501 -26.25 -6.72 12.36
CA THR A 501 -26.80 -6.38 13.69
C THR A 501 -26.27 -5.05 14.25
N GLY A 502 -25.45 -4.31 13.49
CA GLY A 502 -24.73 -3.13 13.94
C GLY A 502 -23.51 -3.41 14.81
N GLU A 503 -23.05 -4.66 14.87
CA GLU A 503 -21.81 -5.04 15.53
C GLU A 503 -20.71 -5.40 14.53
N TYR A 504 -19.46 -5.33 14.97
CA TYR A 504 -18.29 -5.83 14.28
C TYR A 504 -17.29 -6.40 15.29
N GLU A 505 -16.35 -7.20 14.83
CA GLU A 505 -15.34 -7.87 15.64
C GLU A 505 -13.95 -7.60 15.09
N ASP A 506 -13.01 -7.16 15.94
CA ASP A 506 -11.59 -7.12 15.61
C ASP A 506 -11.16 -8.53 15.19
N PHE A 507 -10.67 -8.72 13.96
CA PHE A 507 -10.27 -10.03 13.46
C PHE A 507 -8.75 -10.14 13.26
N MET A 508 -8.09 -9.15 12.64
CA MET A 508 -6.63 -9.15 12.47
C MET A 508 -6.02 -7.85 12.99
N THR A 509 -5.19 -7.89 14.03
CA THR A 509 -4.59 -6.68 14.64
C THR A 509 -3.08 -6.80 14.81
N GLY A 510 -2.43 -5.84 15.46
CA GLY A 510 -1.00 -5.89 15.84
C GLY A 510 -0.04 -5.12 14.92
N PHE A 511 -0.58 -4.32 14.00
CA PHE A 511 0.18 -3.52 13.03
C PHE A 511 0.78 -2.21 13.60
N VAL A 512 0.36 -1.82 14.82
CA VAL A 512 0.79 -0.60 15.51
C VAL A 512 1.94 -0.89 16.47
N VAL A 513 2.98 -0.04 16.48
CA VAL A 513 4.11 -0.12 17.43
C VAL A 513 3.87 0.78 18.64
N ASP A 514 3.48 2.03 18.39
CA ASP A 514 3.16 3.05 19.39
C ASP A 514 2.21 4.11 18.80
N ASN A 515 1.88 5.15 19.56
CA ASN A 515 0.94 6.18 19.08
C ASN A 515 1.48 7.08 17.94
N LYS A 516 2.68 6.82 17.40
CA LYS A 516 3.21 7.46 16.18
C LYS A 516 3.61 6.47 15.09
N ASN A 517 4.20 5.33 15.44
CA ASN A 517 4.82 4.39 14.52
C ASN A 517 3.91 3.17 14.26
N VAL A 518 3.74 2.82 12.99
CA VAL A 518 3.01 1.63 12.53
C VAL A 518 3.86 0.90 11.49
N TRP A 519 3.72 -0.41 11.36
CA TRP A 519 4.51 -1.21 10.42
C TRP A 519 3.70 -1.83 9.28
N GLY A 520 2.37 -1.82 9.37
CA GLY A 520 1.47 -2.18 8.28
C GLY A 520 0.17 -1.40 8.36
N ARG A 521 -0.58 -1.41 7.27
CA ARG A 521 -1.86 -0.72 7.07
C ARG A 521 -2.72 -1.54 6.08
N PRO A 522 -3.66 -2.36 6.55
CA PRO A 522 -4.53 -3.16 5.68
C PRO A 522 -5.33 -2.30 4.71
N VAL A 523 -5.45 -2.73 3.45
CA VAL A 523 -6.21 -2.00 2.41
C VAL A 523 -7.31 -2.85 1.79
N GLY A 524 -6.95 -3.97 1.18
CA GLY A 524 -7.79 -4.71 0.25
C GLY A 524 -7.96 -6.17 0.62
N LEU A 525 -9.07 -6.77 0.19
CA LEU A 525 -9.53 -8.08 0.66
C LEU A 525 -10.07 -8.98 -0.45
N ALA A 526 -9.52 -10.19 -0.56
CA ALA A 526 -10.03 -11.21 -1.48
C ALA A 526 -9.95 -12.62 -0.88
N VAL A 527 -11.02 -13.40 -1.00
CA VAL A 527 -11.01 -14.83 -0.65
C VAL A 527 -10.32 -15.60 -1.77
N ALA A 528 -9.28 -16.38 -1.46
CA ALA A 528 -8.59 -17.24 -2.41
C ALA A 528 -9.33 -18.55 -2.72
N THR A 529 -8.92 -19.23 -3.78
CA THR A 529 -9.54 -20.48 -4.26
C THR A 529 -9.47 -21.65 -3.28
N ASP A 530 -8.48 -21.64 -2.38
CA ASP A 530 -8.36 -22.60 -1.28
C ASP A 530 -9.24 -22.23 -0.07
N GLY A 531 -9.97 -21.12 -0.13
CA GLY A 531 -10.80 -20.56 0.93
C GLY A 531 -10.03 -19.73 1.97
N SER A 532 -8.73 -19.47 1.80
CA SER A 532 -8.00 -18.52 2.66
C SER A 532 -8.38 -17.07 2.34
N LEU A 533 -8.24 -16.15 3.29
CA LEU A 533 -8.48 -14.72 3.07
C LEU A 533 -7.15 -14.01 2.81
N LEU A 534 -7.04 -13.28 1.70
CA LEU A 534 -5.87 -12.46 1.38
C LEU A 534 -6.11 -11.00 1.75
N VAL A 535 -5.09 -10.35 2.32
CA VAL A 535 -5.12 -8.96 2.77
C VAL A 535 -3.92 -8.21 2.18
N THR A 536 -4.15 -7.18 1.36
CA THR A 536 -3.08 -6.27 0.93
C THR A 536 -2.73 -5.27 2.03
N ASP A 537 -1.47 -4.88 2.10
CA ASP A 537 -0.93 -3.98 3.11
C ASP A 537 0.07 -3.02 2.45
N ASP A 538 -0.34 -1.74 2.31
CA ASP A 538 0.50 -0.70 1.70
C ASP A 538 1.56 -0.14 2.65
N GLY A 539 1.40 -0.34 3.97
CA GLY A 539 2.40 0.01 4.96
C GLY A 539 3.59 -0.95 4.95
N SER A 540 3.33 -2.26 4.83
CA SER A 540 4.38 -3.29 4.79
C SER A 540 4.72 -3.77 3.38
N ASN A 541 4.13 -3.17 2.33
CA ASN A 541 4.35 -3.50 0.92
C ASN A 541 4.21 -5.00 0.63
N SER A 542 3.15 -5.60 1.18
CA SER A 542 2.96 -7.04 1.27
C SER A 542 1.51 -7.45 1.01
N ILE A 543 1.32 -8.76 0.86
CA ILE A 543 0.02 -9.43 0.91
C ILE A 543 0.12 -10.49 1.99
N TRP A 544 -0.82 -10.50 2.93
CA TRP A 544 -0.96 -11.51 3.97
C TRP A 544 -1.99 -12.56 3.53
N ARG A 545 -1.82 -13.81 3.98
CA ARG A 545 -2.77 -14.91 3.82
C ARG A 545 -3.23 -15.35 5.20
N ILE A 546 -4.54 -15.38 5.44
CA ILE A 546 -5.15 -15.87 6.66
C ILE A 546 -5.81 -17.20 6.34
N SER A 547 -5.42 -18.25 7.06
CA SER A 547 -5.98 -19.59 6.89
C SER A 547 -6.49 -20.15 8.21
N TYR A 548 -7.52 -20.99 8.15
CA TYR A 548 -7.99 -21.72 9.32
C TYR A 548 -7.30 -23.08 9.42
N THR A 549 -6.89 -23.44 10.63
CA THR A 549 -6.10 -24.63 10.94
C THR A 549 -6.71 -25.52 12.03
N GLY A 550 -7.74 -25.02 12.73
CA GLY A 550 -8.46 -25.75 13.78
C GLY A 550 -7.64 -26.07 15.03
N LYS A 551 -6.59 -25.30 15.32
CA LYS A 551 -5.63 -25.50 16.42
C LYS A 551 -5.41 -24.25 17.26
#